data_AF-A0A357R6A6-F1
#
_entry.id   AF-A0A357R6A6-F1
#
_cell.length_a   1.000
_cell.length_b   1.000
_cell.length_c   1.000
_cell.angle_alpha   90.00
_cell.angle_beta   90.00
_cell.angle_gamma   90.00
#
_symmetry.space_group_name_H-M   'P 1'
#
loop_
_entity.id
_entity.type
_entity.pdbx_description
1 polymer ?
#
loop_
_entity_poly.entity_id
_entity_poly.type
_entity_poly.pdbx_seq_one_letter_code
_entity_poly.pdbx_strand_id
1 'polypeptide(L)'
;MGKQAGEFKRIGNVLDYLSVAGMNPESLDNLQFAQNFRAIVLSNPGSVSLNPHQAANLRRWLEAGGMLVVGGGSSWQQSAALLSPDILPVRIQGVETIAAGDLVPLGLPSLEEGEYTIAAGEVQGQVLLAAGDKPLLAAKKVGEGTVLWSALDLEAAPLLNPANSEAFWQKVFLLRPVVKAHSVDYNFVSQLFNSISQDSLASALSPGKLFLLLLGYIILVGPVNWLALRKIDRREWAWFVIPAVALLLTAGAFAYGRLGRGSDQILYQVNLIEQYSNNKANIQSFSGVFIPRSRDMTLSSEAYLAPLSGEIVSRLDGGQQVLALKKPPLWSVQKFYGAGVLDLPGSVQIEASFNPSLKSAEAKVTNNSGQDFFAGFIKMGKEWFEFGALAAGESKTSKAIMQPDFQSILSRYNPSSRPFPGWYDFSYYLPNNPVCFLGFGDSGPFSVAGANKKVALDISVQ
;
A
#
# COMPACT_ATOMS: atom_id res chain seq x y z
N MET A 1 -22.51 -1.94 8.40
CA MET A 1 -22.13 -0.51 8.51
C MET A 1 -23.26 0.24 9.20
N GLY A 2 -22.98 1.24 10.04
CA GLY A 2 -23.99 2.09 10.69
C GLY A 2 -24.43 1.71 12.09
N LYS A 3 -23.98 0.54 12.60
CA LYS A 3 -24.34 0.00 13.93
C LYS A 3 -23.18 -0.85 14.47
N GLN A 4 -23.27 -1.20 15.76
CA GLN A 4 -22.42 -2.21 16.39
C GLN A 4 -22.59 -3.57 15.70
N ALA A 5 -21.57 -4.43 15.79
CA ALA A 5 -21.57 -5.73 15.10
C ALA A 5 -22.74 -6.66 15.49
N GLY A 6 -23.35 -6.50 16.67
CA GLY A 6 -24.54 -7.26 17.08
C GLY A 6 -24.37 -8.77 16.90
N GLU A 7 -25.36 -9.41 16.28
CA GLU A 7 -25.36 -10.84 15.95
C GLU A 7 -24.33 -11.23 14.88
N PHE A 8 -23.84 -10.29 14.05
CA PHE A 8 -22.76 -10.56 13.08
C PHE A 8 -21.44 -10.95 13.74
N LYS A 9 -21.27 -10.74 15.06
CA LYS A 9 -20.11 -11.27 15.80
C LYS A 9 -19.96 -12.79 15.65
N ARG A 10 -21.05 -13.53 15.38
CA ARG A 10 -21.04 -14.98 15.13
C ARG A 10 -20.28 -15.38 13.87
N ILE A 11 -20.04 -14.47 12.92
CA ILE A 11 -19.15 -14.72 11.77
C ILE A 11 -17.75 -15.15 12.24
N GLY A 12 -17.29 -14.65 13.40
CA GLY A 12 -16.02 -15.08 14.00
C GLY A 12 -15.97 -16.55 14.41
N ASN A 13 -17.12 -17.22 14.59
CA ASN A 13 -17.19 -18.67 14.82
C ASN A 13 -16.93 -19.46 13.53
N VAL A 14 -17.13 -18.83 12.36
CA VAL A 14 -16.94 -19.45 11.04
C VAL A 14 -15.52 -19.24 10.53
N LEU A 15 -14.98 -18.03 10.70
CA LEU A 15 -13.62 -17.67 10.32
C LEU A 15 -12.88 -17.10 11.55
N ASP A 16 -12.18 -17.97 12.26
CA ASP A 16 -11.46 -17.66 13.50
C ASP A 16 -10.38 -16.58 13.36
N TYR A 17 -9.83 -16.41 12.15
CA TYR A 17 -8.84 -15.39 11.81
C TYR A 17 -9.45 -14.01 11.48
N LEU A 18 -10.78 -13.84 11.58
CA LEU A 18 -11.47 -12.58 11.36
C LEU A 18 -12.15 -12.10 12.65
N SER A 19 -12.04 -10.79 12.91
CA SER A 19 -12.85 -10.09 13.90
C SER A 19 -13.92 -9.25 13.21
N VAL A 20 -15.12 -9.23 13.78
CA VAL A 20 -16.21 -8.38 13.30
C VAL A 20 -16.36 -7.17 14.20
N ALA A 21 -16.31 -5.99 13.61
CA ALA A 21 -16.49 -4.72 14.30
C ALA A 21 -17.60 -3.90 13.65
N GLY A 22 -18.25 -3.04 14.45
CA GLY A 22 -19.09 -1.99 13.92
C GLY A 22 -18.27 -1.03 13.08
N MET A 23 -18.84 -0.55 11.97
CA MET A 23 -18.19 0.36 11.05
C MET A 23 -19.09 1.56 10.82
N ASN A 24 -18.57 2.77 11.02
CA ASN A 24 -19.28 4.01 10.70
C ASN A 24 -18.83 4.54 9.32
N PRO A 25 -19.62 5.42 8.67
CA PRO A 25 -19.25 6.01 7.38
C PRO A 25 -17.91 6.75 7.38
N GLU A 26 -17.49 7.32 8.52
CA GLU A 26 -16.22 8.04 8.66
C GLU A 26 -15.01 7.12 8.44
N SER A 27 -15.18 5.80 8.61
CA SER A 27 -14.16 4.81 8.23
C SER A 27 -13.84 4.82 6.72
N LEU A 28 -14.74 5.37 5.89
CA LEU A 28 -14.53 5.57 4.45
C LEU A 28 -14.00 6.95 4.11
N ASP A 29 -13.81 7.85 5.08
CA ASP A 29 -13.16 9.15 4.83
C ASP A 29 -11.69 8.97 4.49
N ASN A 30 -11.09 7.82 4.82
CA ASN A 30 -9.74 7.49 4.46
C ASN A 30 -9.66 6.09 3.85
N LEU A 31 -9.30 6.02 2.56
CA LEU A 31 -9.18 4.76 1.84
C LEU A 31 -8.18 3.79 2.51
N GLN A 32 -7.10 4.29 3.10
CA GLN A 32 -6.09 3.46 3.77
C GLN A 32 -6.66 2.80 5.03
N PHE A 33 -7.56 3.50 5.74
CA PHE A 33 -8.25 2.90 6.86
C PHE A 33 -9.24 1.84 6.38
N ALA A 34 -9.99 2.13 5.31
CA ALA A 34 -10.94 1.20 4.71
C ALA A 34 -10.28 -0.11 4.23
N GLN A 35 -9.04 -0.05 3.75
CA GLN A 35 -8.26 -1.22 3.33
C GLN A 35 -7.95 -2.22 4.45
N ASN A 36 -8.10 -1.84 5.73
CA ASN A 36 -8.00 -2.79 6.85
C ASN A 36 -9.20 -3.75 6.92
N PHE A 37 -10.34 -3.39 6.31
CA PHE A 37 -11.51 -4.27 6.23
C PHE A 37 -11.39 -5.19 5.02
N ARG A 38 -11.45 -6.51 5.26
CA ARG A 38 -11.45 -7.51 4.17
C ARG A 38 -12.83 -7.70 3.56
N ALA A 39 -13.86 -7.58 4.39
CA ALA A 39 -15.24 -7.62 3.97
C ALA A 39 -16.04 -6.53 4.69
N ILE A 40 -17.01 -5.94 3.98
CA ILE A 40 -17.98 -5.00 4.54
C ILE A 40 -19.36 -5.60 4.34
N VAL A 41 -20.13 -5.68 5.43
CA VAL A 41 -21.52 -6.15 5.41
C VAL A 41 -22.47 -4.95 5.51
N LEU A 42 -23.39 -4.85 4.56
CA LEU A 42 -24.48 -3.89 4.50
C LEU A 42 -25.80 -4.62 4.69
N SER A 43 -26.35 -4.49 5.89
CA SER A 43 -27.68 -4.97 6.27
C SER A 43 -28.35 -3.84 7.04
N ASN A 44 -29.56 -3.47 6.62
CA ASN A 44 -30.41 -2.46 7.28
C ASN A 44 -29.62 -1.29 7.92
N PRO A 45 -28.90 -0.48 7.11
CA PRO A 45 -28.02 0.57 7.62
C PRO A 45 -28.79 1.73 8.28
N GLY A 46 -30.13 1.72 8.27
CA GLY A 46 -30.96 2.75 8.88
C GLY A 46 -30.87 4.07 8.11
N SER A 47 -30.64 5.17 8.82
CA SER A 47 -30.53 6.52 8.24
C SER A 47 -29.11 6.89 7.79
N VAL A 48 -28.20 5.93 7.72
CA VAL A 48 -26.84 6.18 7.21
C VAL A 48 -26.92 6.59 5.74
N SER A 49 -26.10 7.57 5.37
CA SER A 49 -25.87 7.99 3.99
C SER A 49 -24.38 8.17 3.76
N LEU A 50 -23.89 7.85 2.56
CA LEU A 50 -22.51 8.14 2.18
C LEU A 50 -22.44 9.46 1.44
N ASN A 51 -21.50 10.32 1.82
CA ASN A 51 -21.17 11.49 1.00
C ASN A 51 -20.42 11.04 -0.30
N PRO A 52 -20.28 11.90 -1.32
CA PRO A 52 -19.64 11.51 -2.59
C PRO A 52 -18.20 10.97 -2.43
N HIS A 53 -17.45 11.50 -1.45
CA HIS A 53 -16.08 11.06 -1.18
C HIS A 53 -16.05 9.64 -0.56
N GLN A 54 -16.92 9.38 0.43
CA GLN A 54 -17.07 8.07 1.05
C GLN A 54 -17.57 7.01 0.05
N ALA A 55 -18.54 7.37 -0.80
CA ALA A 55 -19.03 6.48 -1.85
C ALA A 55 -17.92 6.15 -2.87
N ALA A 56 -17.12 7.14 -3.27
CA ALA A 56 -15.96 6.92 -4.13
C ALA A 56 -14.90 6.02 -3.48
N ASN A 57 -14.63 6.19 -2.17
CA ASN A 57 -13.69 5.34 -1.45
C ASN A 57 -14.21 3.91 -1.24
N LEU A 58 -15.51 3.72 -1.00
CA LEU A 58 -16.11 2.38 -0.98
C LEU A 58 -15.95 1.67 -2.33
N ARG A 59 -16.19 2.40 -3.44
CA ARG A 59 -15.97 1.87 -4.79
C ARG A 59 -14.52 1.51 -5.04
N ARG A 60 -13.57 2.39 -4.69
CA ARG A 60 -12.12 2.13 -4.84
C ARG A 60 -11.67 0.93 -4.00
N TRP A 61 -12.15 0.82 -2.76
CA TRP A 61 -11.87 -0.33 -1.88
C TRP A 61 -12.39 -1.64 -2.50
N LEU A 62 -13.60 -1.60 -3.06
CA LEU A 62 -14.18 -2.74 -3.76
C LEU A 62 -13.37 -3.08 -5.03
N GLU A 63 -13.06 -2.10 -5.87
CA GLU A 63 -12.24 -2.28 -7.07
C GLU A 63 -10.83 -2.84 -6.75
N ALA A 64 -10.29 -2.53 -5.58
CA ALA A 64 -9.00 -3.01 -5.08
C ALA A 64 -9.02 -4.41 -4.44
N GLY A 65 -10.16 -5.12 -4.46
CA GLY A 65 -10.24 -6.51 -3.96
C GLY A 65 -11.13 -6.72 -2.73
N GLY A 66 -11.83 -5.68 -2.26
CA GLY A 66 -12.77 -5.81 -1.14
C GLY A 66 -13.95 -6.75 -1.44
N MET A 67 -14.50 -7.38 -0.40
CA MET A 67 -15.74 -8.16 -0.50
C MET A 67 -16.91 -7.42 0.15
N LEU A 68 -17.86 -6.96 -0.65
CA LEU A 68 -19.08 -6.31 -0.15
C LEU A 68 -20.21 -7.33 -0.07
N VAL A 69 -20.82 -7.52 1.09
CA VAL A 69 -22.00 -8.38 1.27
C VAL A 69 -23.22 -7.51 1.54
N VAL A 70 -24.25 -7.65 0.72
CA VAL A 70 -25.47 -6.83 0.76
C VAL A 70 -26.67 -7.71 1.10
N GLY A 71 -27.33 -7.40 2.21
CA GLY A 71 -28.59 -8.02 2.63
C GLY A 71 -29.77 -7.47 1.85
N GLY A 72 -30.67 -8.38 1.47
CA GLY A 72 -31.95 -8.10 0.84
C GLY A 72 -33.09 -8.07 1.86
N GLY A 73 -34.16 -8.82 1.54
CA GLY A 73 -35.39 -8.86 2.31
C GLY A 73 -36.11 -7.51 2.40
N SER A 74 -36.87 -7.27 3.47
CA SER A 74 -37.75 -6.10 3.58
C SER A 74 -37.02 -4.76 3.71
N SER A 75 -35.75 -4.77 4.11
CA SER A 75 -34.92 -3.57 4.30
C SER A 75 -33.99 -3.26 3.12
N TRP A 76 -34.17 -3.95 1.98
CA TRP A 76 -33.24 -3.89 0.84
C TRP A 76 -32.99 -2.47 0.31
N GLN A 77 -34.01 -1.60 0.30
CA GLN A 77 -33.89 -0.25 -0.25
C GLN A 77 -32.83 0.57 0.47
N GLN A 78 -32.69 0.39 1.78
CA GLN A 78 -31.70 1.13 2.58
C GLN A 78 -30.28 0.68 2.24
N SER A 79 -30.06 -0.62 2.11
CA SER A 79 -28.75 -1.17 1.71
C SER A 79 -28.39 -0.79 0.27
N ALA A 80 -29.36 -0.85 -0.65
CA ALA A 80 -29.17 -0.50 -2.05
C ALA A 80 -28.93 1.00 -2.26
N ALA A 81 -29.56 1.87 -1.45
CA ALA A 81 -29.40 3.33 -1.55
C ALA A 81 -27.97 3.82 -1.26
N LEU A 82 -27.15 3.03 -0.55
CA LEU A 82 -25.74 3.34 -0.30
C LEU A 82 -24.82 3.03 -1.50
N LEU A 83 -25.33 2.32 -2.51
CA LEU A 83 -24.53 1.73 -3.57
C LEU A 83 -24.95 2.24 -4.94
N SER A 84 -23.99 2.34 -5.85
CA SER A 84 -24.30 2.64 -7.24
C SER A 84 -25.01 1.45 -7.91
N PRO A 85 -26.05 1.65 -8.73
CA PRO A 85 -26.79 0.54 -9.32
C PRO A 85 -25.94 -0.39 -10.21
N ASP A 86 -24.87 0.13 -10.81
CA ASP A 86 -23.96 -0.61 -11.69
C ASP A 86 -23.16 -1.70 -10.97
N ILE A 87 -22.97 -1.60 -9.66
CA ILE A 87 -22.20 -2.60 -8.89
C ILE A 87 -23.08 -3.68 -8.25
N LEU A 88 -24.40 -3.52 -8.25
CA LEU A 88 -25.31 -4.49 -7.65
C LEU A 88 -25.42 -5.78 -8.50
N PRO A 89 -25.34 -6.97 -7.89
CA PRO A 89 -25.54 -8.25 -8.59
C PRO A 89 -26.99 -8.49 -9.04
N VAL A 90 -27.96 -7.85 -8.38
CA VAL A 90 -29.39 -7.96 -8.67
C VAL A 90 -30.00 -6.57 -8.61
N ARG A 91 -30.77 -6.23 -9.65
CA ARG A 91 -31.62 -5.03 -9.66
C ARG A 91 -32.95 -5.39 -9.00
N ILE A 92 -33.04 -5.07 -7.71
CA ILE A 92 -34.17 -5.43 -6.86
C ILE A 92 -35.41 -4.63 -7.31
N GLN A 93 -36.52 -5.33 -7.50
CA GLN A 93 -37.80 -4.77 -7.97
C GLN A 93 -38.86 -4.77 -6.87
N GLY A 94 -38.71 -5.64 -5.87
CA GLY A 94 -39.68 -5.77 -4.79
C GLY A 94 -39.29 -6.85 -3.81
N VAL A 95 -40.28 -7.25 -3.02
CA VAL A 95 -40.16 -8.28 -2.00
C VAL A 95 -41.24 -9.33 -2.26
N GLU A 96 -40.90 -10.59 -2.09
CA GLU A 96 -41.78 -11.74 -2.28
C GLU A 96 -41.69 -12.67 -1.07
N THR A 97 -42.63 -13.59 -0.98
CA THR A 97 -42.54 -14.72 -0.05
C THR A 97 -42.03 -15.99 -0.75
N ILE A 98 -41.35 -16.83 0.03
CA ILE A 98 -40.82 -18.12 -0.40
C ILE A 98 -41.03 -19.15 0.70
N ALA A 99 -41.40 -20.37 0.32
CA ALA A 99 -41.63 -21.44 1.29
C ALA A 99 -40.31 -21.90 1.93
N ALA A 100 -40.38 -22.37 3.18
CA ALA A 100 -39.24 -22.94 3.89
C ALA A 100 -38.48 -24.00 3.08
N GLY A 101 -39.21 -24.87 2.38
CA GLY A 101 -38.64 -25.94 1.55
C GLY A 101 -37.83 -25.45 0.35
N ASP A 102 -38.10 -24.25 -0.14
CA ASP A 102 -37.37 -23.66 -1.27
C ASP A 102 -36.06 -23.00 -0.81
N LEU A 103 -35.84 -22.80 0.50
CA LEU A 103 -34.58 -22.31 1.06
C LEU A 103 -33.53 -23.41 1.27
N VAL A 104 -33.85 -24.67 0.97
CA VAL A 104 -32.93 -25.83 1.06
C VAL A 104 -31.56 -25.58 0.39
N PRO A 105 -31.44 -24.90 -0.77
CA PRO A 105 -30.13 -24.63 -1.38
C PRO A 105 -29.17 -23.84 -0.48
N LEU A 106 -29.69 -23.03 0.46
CA LEU A 106 -28.86 -22.29 1.43
C LEU A 106 -28.24 -23.22 2.49
N GLY A 107 -28.78 -24.42 2.69
CA GLY A 107 -28.26 -25.41 3.64
C GLY A 107 -28.46 -25.01 5.11
N LEU A 108 -29.57 -24.36 5.43
CA LEU A 108 -29.89 -23.91 6.78
C LEU A 108 -30.43 -25.10 7.62
N PRO A 109 -29.82 -25.41 8.79
CA PRO A 109 -30.15 -26.61 9.56
C PRO A 109 -31.47 -26.54 10.34
N SER A 110 -32.01 -25.35 10.61
CA SER A 110 -33.19 -25.16 11.46
C SER A 110 -34.18 -24.21 10.79
N LEU A 111 -34.96 -24.74 9.85
CA LEU A 111 -36.03 -24.00 9.17
C LEU A 111 -37.39 -24.44 9.73
N GLU A 112 -38.13 -23.50 10.30
CA GLU A 112 -39.52 -23.72 10.67
C GLU A 112 -40.39 -23.75 9.40
N GLU A 113 -41.43 -24.60 9.40
CA GLU A 113 -42.44 -24.59 8.34
C GLU A 113 -43.12 -23.23 8.27
N GLY A 114 -43.19 -22.66 7.08
CA GLY A 114 -43.76 -21.34 6.87
C GLY A 114 -43.21 -20.66 5.62
N GLU A 115 -43.50 -19.38 5.51
CA GLU A 115 -43.01 -18.50 4.45
C GLU A 115 -42.01 -17.50 4.99
N TYR A 116 -40.96 -17.25 4.21
CA TYR A 116 -39.93 -16.26 4.49
C TYR A 116 -39.96 -15.15 3.45
N THR A 117 -39.54 -13.97 3.85
CA THR A 117 -39.48 -12.81 2.97
C THR A 117 -38.14 -12.76 2.25
N ILE A 118 -38.16 -12.63 0.92
CA ILE A 118 -36.98 -12.45 0.07
C ILE A 118 -37.11 -11.21 -0.81
N ALA A 119 -36.00 -10.51 -1.04
CA ALA A 119 -35.92 -9.50 -2.09
C ALA A 119 -35.84 -10.20 -3.46
N ALA A 120 -36.65 -9.74 -4.40
CA ALA A 120 -36.74 -10.28 -5.75
C ALA A 120 -36.34 -9.23 -6.78
N GLY A 121 -35.72 -9.66 -7.88
CA GLY A 121 -35.27 -8.73 -8.91
C GLY A 121 -34.53 -9.40 -10.07
N GLU A 122 -34.12 -8.56 -11.02
CA GLU A 122 -33.43 -8.98 -12.23
C GLU A 122 -31.94 -9.18 -11.97
N VAL A 123 -31.40 -10.35 -12.31
CA VAL A 123 -29.99 -10.67 -12.11
C VAL A 123 -29.11 -9.90 -13.11
N GLN A 124 -28.12 -9.19 -12.58
CA GLN A 124 -27.10 -8.43 -13.33
C GLN A 124 -25.69 -9.03 -13.20
N GLY A 125 -25.56 -10.11 -12.41
CA GLY A 125 -24.31 -10.82 -12.13
C GLY A 125 -24.45 -12.33 -12.30
N GLN A 126 -23.63 -13.08 -11.56
CA GLN A 126 -23.69 -14.53 -11.51
C GLN A 126 -24.60 -14.99 -10.37
N VAL A 127 -25.60 -15.82 -10.69
CA VAL A 127 -26.37 -16.55 -9.67
C VAL A 127 -25.46 -17.62 -9.06
N LEU A 128 -25.35 -17.63 -7.73
CA LEU A 128 -24.60 -18.64 -6.98
C LEU A 128 -25.50 -19.75 -6.46
N LEU A 129 -26.68 -19.38 -5.95
CA LEU A 129 -27.72 -20.29 -5.48
C LEU A 129 -29.08 -19.74 -5.89
N ALA A 130 -30.01 -20.61 -6.23
CA ALA A 130 -31.38 -20.26 -6.61
C ALA A 130 -32.37 -21.32 -6.13
N ALA A 131 -33.63 -20.91 -6.00
CA ALA A 131 -34.78 -21.77 -5.83
C ALA A 131 -35.69 -21.60 -7.05
N GLY A 132 -35.65 -22.56 -7.98
CA GLY A 132 -36.28 -22.39 -9.28
C GLY A 132 -35.67 -21.22 -10.06
N ASP A 133 -36.50 -20.24 -10.41
CA ASP A 133 -36.12 -18.99 -11.07
C ASP A 133 -35.73 -17.87 -10.09
N LYS A 134 -35.89 -18.07 -8.78
CA LYS A 134 -35.61 -17.07 -7.75
C LYS A 134 -34.15 -17.14 -7.29
N PRO A 135 -33.31 -16.12 -7.57
CA PRO A 135 -31.94 -16.09 -7.06
C PRO A 135 -31.94 -15.90 -5.54
N LEU A 136 -31.25 -16.78 -4.81
CA LEU A 136 -31.09 -16.67 -3.35
C LEU A 136 -29.76 -16.01 -2.97
N LEU A 137 -28.70 -16.36 -3.69
CA LEU A 137 -27.40 -15.69 -3.62
C LEU A 137 -26.93 -15.34 -5.03
N ALA A 138 -26.44 -14.11 -5.20
CA ALA A 138 -25.84 -13.67 -6.46
C ALA A 138 -24.55 -12.89 -6.19
N ALA A 139 -23.63 -12.89 -7.15
CA ALA A 139 -22.38 -12.14 -7.04
C ALA A 139 -22.03 -11.41 -8.34
N LYS A 140 -21.34 -10.27 -8.22
CA LYS A 140 -20.84 -9.48 -9.33
C LYS A 140 -19.41 -9.05 -9.06
N LYS A 141 -18.50 -9.32 -10.01
CA LYS A 141 -17.10 -8.86 -9.95
C LYS A 141 -17.06 -7.36 -10.24
N VAL A 142 -16.31 -6.61 -9.43
CA VAL A 142 -16.11 -5.15 -9.57
C VAL A 142 -14.64 -4.87 -9.30
N GLY A 143 -13.88 -4.47 -10.34
CA GLY A 143 -12.42 -4.50 -10.28
C GLY A 143 -11.94 -5.89 -9.87
N GLU A 144 -11.03 -5.97 -8.91
CA GLU A 144 -10.58 -7.25 -8.32
C GLU A 144 -11.46 -7.74 -7.16
N GLY A 145 -12.41 -6.93 -6.69
CA GLY A 145 -13.32 -7.31 -5.61
C GLY A 145 -14.63 -7.93 -6.11
N THR A 146 -15.54 -8.16 -5.16
CA THR A 146 -16.83 -8.80 -5.43
C THR A 146 -17.92 -8.20 -4.55
N VAL A 147 -19.07 -7.92 -5.16
CA VAL A 147 -20.32 -7.68 -4.44
C VAL A 147 -21.09 -8.98 -4.40
N LEU A 148 -21.43 -9.47 -3.21
CA LEU A 148 -22.31 -10.59 -2.97
C LEU A 148 -23.63 -10.05 -2.43
N TRP A 149 -24.73 -10.56 -2.97
CA TRP A 149 -26.08 -10.19 -2.60
C TRP A 149 -26.82 -11.41 -2.09
N SER A 150 -27.57 -11.22 -1.00
CA SER A 150 -28.48 -12.19 -0.41
C SER A 150 -29.92 -11.75 -0.63
N ALA A 151 -30.77 -12.67 -1.08
CA ALA A 151 -32.20 -12.42 -1.18
C ALA A 151 -32.84 -12.24 0.20
N LEU A 152 -32.32 -12.93 1.22
CA LEU A 152 -32.75 -12.79 2.62
C LEU A 152 -32.20 -11.50 3.24
N ASP A 153 -32.96 -10.95 4.20
CA ASP A 153 -32.46 -9.97 5.15
C ASP A 153 -31.50 -10.67 6.12
N LEU A 154 -30.31 -10.11 6.32
CA LEU A 154 -29.26 -10.71 7.14
C LEU A 154 -29.53 -10.57 8.65
N GLU A 155 -30.52 -9.77 9.03
CA GLU A 155 -30.93 -9.50 10.42
C GLU A 155 -32.38 -9.94 10.70
N ALA A 156 -32.99 -10.74 9.82
CA ALA A 156 -34.33 -11.29 10.01
C ALA A 156 -34.33 -12.83 10.03
N ALA A 157 -35.45 -13.43 10.41
CA ALA A 157 -35.64 -14.88 10.24
C ALA A 157 -35.49 -15.27 8.76
N PRO A 158 -34.83 -16.40 8.43
CA PRO A 158 -34.38 -17.46 9.35
C PRO A 158 -32.98 -17.26 9.95
N LEU A 159 -32.28 -16.16 9.64
CA LEU A 159 -30.88 -15.93 10.01
C LEU A 159 -30.67 -15.43 11.45
N LEU A 160 -31.76 -15.09 12.16
CA LEU A 160 -31.72 -14.85 13.61
C LEU A 160 -31.42 -16.12 14.42
N ASN A 161 -31.69 -17.31 13.87
CA ASN A 161 -31.28 -18.55 14.51
C ASN A 161 -29.75 -18.72 14.40
N PRO A 162 -29.02 -18.93 15.51
CA PRO A 162 -27.56 -19.02 15.50
C PRO A 162 -26.99 -20.09 14.55
N ALA A 163 -27.58 -21.28 14.51
CA ALA A 163 -27.12 -22.37 13.66
C ALA A 163 -27.32 -22.06 12.17
N ASN A 164 -28.43 -21.39 11.84
CA ASN A 164 -28.68 -20.91 10.47
C ASN A 164 -27.71 -19.80 10.07
N SER A 165 -27.43 -18.85 10.97
CA SER A 165 -26.48 -17.77 10.70
C SER A 165 -25.09 -18.33 10.40
N GLU A 166 -24.59 -19.24 11.23
CA GLU A 166 -23.27 -19.87 11.04
C GLU A 166 -23.22 -20.69 9.75
N ALA A 167 -24.23 -21.51 9.46
CA ALA A 167 -24.33 -22.28 8.23
C ALA A 167 -24.38 -21.39 6.97
N PHE A 168 -25.13 -20.28 7.05
CA PHE A 168 -25.21 -19.28 5.98
C PHE A 168 -23.85 -18.66 5.68
N TRP A 169 -23.15 -18.16 6.71
CA TRP A 169 -21.83 -17.55 6.53
C TRP A 169 -20.78 -18.55 6.06
N GLN A 170 -20.81 -19.79 6.56
CA GLN A 170 -19.97 -20.88 6.03
C GLN A 170 -20.21 -21.08 4.54
N LYS A 171 -21.47 -21.13 4.10
CA LYS A 171 -21.83 -21.27 2.69
C LYS A 171 -21.33 -20.08 1.86
N VAL A 172 -21.56 -18.85 2.34
CA VAL A 172 -21.12 -17.61 1.66
C VAL A 172 -19.61 -17.64 1.43
N PHE A 173 -18.81 -17.95 2.46
CA PHE A 173 -17.35 -17.97 2.34
C PHE A 173 -16.81 -19.19 1.59
N LEU A 174 -17.55 -20.30 1.55
CA LEU A 174 -17.22 -21.43 0.68
C LEU A 174 -17.38 -21.06 -0.80
N LEU A 175 -18.47 -20.36 -1.14
CA LEU A 175 -18.75 -19.93 -2.51
C LEU A 175 -17.91 -18.75 -2.95
N ARG A 176 -17.58 -17.84 -2.02
CA ARG A 176 -16.76 -16.65 -2.22
C ARG A 176 -15.84 -16.43 -1.01
N PRO A 177 -14.63 -17.02 -1.04
CA PRO A 177 -13.67 -16.87 0.06
C PRO A 177 -13.27 -15.42 0.28
N VAL A 178 -13.18 -15.01 1.54
CA VAL A 178 -12.56 -13.73 1.91
C VAL A 178 -11.06 -13.87 1.69
N VAL A 179 -10.57 -13.30 0.60
CA VAL A 179 -9.14 -13.34 0.28
C VAL A 179 -8.40 -12.40 1.23
N LYS A 180 -7.25 -12.86 1.75
CA LYS A 180 -6.35 -12.00 2.52
C LYS A 180 -5.83 -10.90 1.57
N ALA A 181 -6.00 -9.64 1.94
CA ALA A 181 -5.38 -8.53 1.21
C ALA A 181 -3.87 -8.79 1.12
N HIS A 182 -3.34 -8.79 -0.10
CA HIS A 182 -1.92 -8.98 -0.34
C HIS A 182 -1.23 -7.65 -0.02
N SER A 183 -0.24 -7.69 0.87
CA SER A 183 0.58 -6.52 1.16
C SER A 183 2.02 -6.97 1.14
N VAL A 184 2.86 -6.24 0.40
CA VAL A 184 4.31 -6.43 0.53
C VAL A 184 4.69 -6.21 1.98
N ASP A 185 5.57 -7.06 2.51
CA ASP A 185 5.99 -6.98 3.90
C ASP A 185 6.57 -5.59 4.20
N TYR A 186 5.94 -4.91 5.15
CA TYR A 186 6.38 -3.61 5.65
C TYR A 186 7.86 -3.62 6.04
N ASN A 187 8.35 -4.73 6.62
CA ASN A 187 9.74 -4.84 7.03
C ASN A 187 10.68 -4.83 5.82
N PHE A 188 10.32 -5.49 4.72
CA PHE A 188 11.10 -5.48 3.49
C PHE A 188 11.20 -4.07 2.90
N VAL A 189 10.06 -3.38 2.75
CA VAL A 189 10.05 -2.01 2.19
C VAL A 189 10.78 -1.04 3.11
N SER A 190 10.60 -1.17 4.43
CA SER A 190 11.34 -0.41 5.44
C SER A 190 12.85 -0.65 5.35
N GLN A 191 13.29 -1.89 5.15
CA GLN A 191 14.71 -2.22 4.96
C GLN A 191 15.27 -1.59 3.68
N LEU A 192 14.57 -1.69 2.54
CA LEU A 192 14.95 -1.03 1.29
C LEU A 192 15.12 0.48 1.50
N PHE A 193 14.12 1.11 2.09
CA PHE A 193 14.14 2.53 2.39
C PHE A 193 15.28 2.92 3.34
N ASN A 194 15.51 2.13 4.39
CA ASN A 194 16.60 2.35 5.35
C ASN A 194 17.97 2.24 4.68
N SER A 195 18.16 1.33 3.72
CA SER A 195 19.40 1.21 2.95
C SER A 195 19.65 2.45 2.08
N ILE A 196 18.62 2.93 1.38
CA ILE A 196 18.69 4.13 0.53
C ILE A 196 18.97 5.40 1.37
N SER A 197 18.32 5.52 2.53
CA SER A 197 18.44 6.72 3.39
C SER A 197 19.76 6.85 4.15
N GLN A 198 20.48 5.75 4.39
CA GLN A 198 21.73 5.75 5.17
C GLN A 198 22.97 6.06 4.33
N ASP A 199 23.00 5.64 3.07
CA ASP A 199 24.19 5.75 2.23
C ASP A 199 24.51 7.21 1.81
N SER A 200 23.49 8.04 1.64
CA SER A 200 23.64 9.48 1.40
C SER A 200 24.22 10.24 2.60
N LEU A 201 23.99 9.77 3.84
CA LEU A 201 24.60 10.33 5.05
C LEU A 201 26.08 9.92 5.15
N ALA A 202 26.40 8.68 4.74
CA ALA A 202 27.74 8.11 4.80
C ALA A 202 28.67 8.60 3.67
N SER A 203 28.16 8.78 2.46
CA SER A 203 28.93 9.22 1.28
C SER A 203 29.53 10.62 1.41
N ALA A 204 28.99 11.48 2.29
CA ALA A 204 29.54 12.80 2.60
C ALA A 204 30.91 12.72 3.31
N LEU A 205 31.18 11.64 4.05
CA LEU A 205 32.43 11.39 4.79
C LEU A 205 33.00 10.04 4.32
N SER A 206 33.43 9.97 3.06
CA SER A 206 34.07 8.75 2.58
C SER A 206 35.23 8.37 3.51
N PRO A 207 35.43 7.07 3.81
CA PRO A 207 36.51 6.62 4.69
C PRO A 207 37.88 7.19 4.30
N GLY A 208 38.12 7.37 2.99
CA GLY A 208 39.34 8.01 2.49
C GLY A 208 39.47 9.50 2.84
N LYS A 209 38.39 10.28 2.78
CA LYS A 209 38.42 11.70 3.19
C LYS A 209 38.62 11.85 4.69
N LEU A 210 37.96 11.00 5.48
CA LEU A 210 38.18 10.93 6.93
C LEU A 210 39.62 10.53 7.25
N PHE A 211 40.16 9.53 6.56
CA PHE A 211 41.55 9.11 6.70
C PHE A 211 42.51 10.25 6.37
N LEU A 212 42.32 10.95 5.24
CA LEU A 212 43.17 12.08 4.86
C LEU A 212 43.06 13.25 5.86
N LEU A 213 41.86 13.54 6.37
CA LEU A 213 41.65 14.56 7.39
C LEU A 213 42.35 14.19 8.71
N LEU A 214 42.23 12.94 9.15
CA LEU A 214 42.85 12.43 10.37
C LEU A 214 44.38 12.34 10.22
N LEU A 215 44.88 11.91 9.06
CA LEU A 215 46.30 11.89 8.72
C LEU A 215 46.87 13.30 8.71
N GLY A 216 46.17 14.24 8.09
CA GLY A 216 46.50 15.67 8.11
C GLY A 216 46.58 16.21 9.55
N TYR A 217 45.61 15.86 10.41
CA TYR A 217 45.63 16.21 11.82
C TYR A 217 46.84 15.65 12.56
N ILE A 218 47.17 14.36 12.40
CA ILE A 218 48.33 13.72 13.04
C ILE A 218 49.64 14.37 12.59
N ILE A 219 49.77 14.67 11.29
CA ILE A 219 50.94 15.36 10.74
C ILE A 219 51.05 16.78 11.32
N LEU A 220 49.93 17.50 11.43
CA LEU A 220 49.91 18.88 11.91
C LEU A 220 50.24 18.96 13.41
N VAL A 221 49.67 18.07 14.22
CA VAL A 221 49.89 18.02 15.68
C VAL A 221 51.22 17.39 16.08
N GLY A 222 51.72 16.42 15.30
CA GLY A 222 52.98 15.72 15.58
C GLY A 222 54.17 16.45 14.96
N PRO A 223 54.63 16.04 13.76
CA PRO A 223 55.86 16.53 13.18
C PRO A 223 55.87 18.05 12.91
N VAL A 224 54.77 18.61 12.39
CA VAL A 224 54.72 20.05 12.04
C VAL A 224 54.78 20.92 13.29
N ASN A 225 53.93 20.64 14.29
CA ASN A 225 53.94 21.36 15.56
C ASN A 225 55.28 21.20 16.29
N TRP A 226 55.86 20.00 16.33
CA TRP A 226 57.16 19.77 16.96
C TRP A 226 58.29 20.54 16.26
N LEU A 227 58.34 20.52 14.91
CA LEU A 227 59.34 21.27 14.15
C LEU A 227 59.21 22.78 14.37
N ALA A 228 57.98 23.29 14.35
CA ALA A 228 57.70 24.71 14.58
C ALA A 228 58.11 25.15 15.99
N LEU A 229 57.70 24.41 17.03
CA LEU A 229 58.00 24.73 18.42
C LEU A 229 59.48 24.50 18.77
N ARG A 230 60.15 23.52 18.15
CA ARG A 230 61.59 23.31 18.29
C ARG A 230 62.38 24.49 17.72
N LYS A 231 61.93 25.08 16.61
CA LYS A 231 62.60 26.24 16.00
C LYS A 231 62.44 27.52 16.84
N ILE A 232 61.38 27.60 17.65
CA ILE A 232 61.06 28.73 18.54
C ILE A 232 61.59 28.47 19.98
N ASP A 233 62.13 27.27 20.25
CA ASP A 233 62.66 26.79 21.53
C ASP A 233 61.70 26.89 22.72
N ARG A 234 60.40 26.83 22.45
CA ARG A 234 59.29 26.99 23.41
C ARG A 234 58.37 25.77 23.36
N ARG A 235 58.91 24.61 23.73
CA ARG A 235 58.23 23.30 23.57
C ARG A 235 57.01 23.16 24.50
N GLU A 236 57.01 23.87 25.61
CA GLU A 236 55.92 23.95 26.58
C GLU A 236 54.63 24.54 25.99
N TRP A 237 54.72 25.31 24.90
CA TRP A 237 53.54 25.85 24.21
C TRP A 237 52.70 24.79 23.50
N ALA A 238 53.23 23.57 23.31
CA ALA A 238 52.47 22.47 22.75
C ALA A 238 51.15 22.21 23.49
N TRP A 239 51.13 22.44 24.80
CA TRP A 239 49.94 22.31 25.64
C TRP A 239 48.79 23.23 25.22
N PHE A 240 49.07 24.38 24.59
CA PHE A 240 48.05 25.32 24.09
C PHE A 240 47.79 25.14 22.60
N VAL A 241 48.84 24.88 21.82
CA VAL A 241 48.73 24.73 20.36
C VAL A 241 47.90 23.52 19.97
N ILE A 242 48.06 22.39 20.67
CA ILE A 242 47.31 21.16 20.35
C ILE A 242 45.79 21.36 20.53
N PRO A 243 45.28 21.88 21.67
CA PRO A 243 43.87 22.24 21.81
C PRO A 243 43.39 23.27 20.78
N ALA A 244 44.19 24.30 20.47
CA ALA A 244 43.80 25.33 19.52
C ALA A 244 43.65 24.78 18.09
N VAL A 245 44.57 23.93 17.65
CA VAL A 245 44.52 23.22 16.37
C VAL A 245 43.31 22.29 16.33
N ALA A 246 43.04 21.56 17.41
CA ALA A 246 41.87 20.68 17.49
C ALA A 246 40.55 21.47 17.35
N LEU A 247 40.43 22.63 18.03
CA LEU A 247 39.28 23.52 17.89
C LEU A 247 39.15 24.08 16.47
N LEU A 248 40.24 24.53 15.87
CA LEU A 248 40.25 25.07 14.50
C LEU A 248 39.82 24.01 13.48
N LEU A 249 40.36 22.79 13.57
CA LEU A 249 39.98 21.70 12.68
C LEU A 249 38.53 21.25 12.91
N THR A 250 38.06 21.22 14.15
CA THR A 250 36.65 20.92 14.47
C THR A 250 35.73 21.98 13.85
N ALA A 251 36.05 23.27 14.02
CA ALA A 251 35.29 24.36 13.44
C ALA A 251 35.32 24.33 11.89
N GLY A 252 36.50 24.05 11.31
CA GLY A 252 36.68 23.91 9.87
C GLY A 252 35.91 22.73 9.28
N ALA A 253 35.94 21.56 9.94
CA ALA A 253 35.17 20.38 9.54
C ALA A 253 33.66 20.65 9.61
N PHE A 254 33.20 21.34 10.65
CA PHE A 254 31.80 21.74 10.79
C PHE A 254 31.36 22.73 9.71
N ALA A 255 32.19 23.75 9.41
CA ALA A 255 31.92 24.71 8.35
C ALA A 255 31.91 24.05 6.96
N TYR A 256 32.87 23.17 6.68
CA TYR A 256 32.94 22.41 5.44
C TYR A 256 31.73 21.48 5.27
N GLY A 257 31.33 20.77 6.33
CA GLY A 257 30.13 19.92 6.32
C GLY A 257 28.84 20.71 6.06
N ARG A 258 28.78 21.97 6.51
CA ARG A 258 27.64 22.88 6.27
C ARG A 258 27.62 23.49 4.86
N LEU A 259 28.78 23.75 4.26
CA LEU A 259 28.92 24.39 2.94
C LEU A 259 28.88 23.39 1.79
N GLY A 260 29.42 22.19 1.96
CA GLY A 260 29.52 21.16 0.92
C GLY A 260 28.19 20.46 0.59
N ARG A 261 27.14 20.65 1.38
CA ARG A 261 25.80 20.09 1.12
C ARG A 261 24.89 21.24 0.69
N GLY A 262 24.69 21.37 -0.62
CA GLY A 262 23.78 22.34 -1.23
C GLY A 262 22.37 22.27 -0.62
N SER A 263 21.59 23.33 -0.82
CA SER A 263 20.21 23.47 -0.34
C SER A 263 19.21 22.47 -0.92
N ASP A 264 19.65 21.57 -1.80
CA ASP A 264 18.81 20.60 -2.46
C ASP A 264 18.38 19.55 -1.41
N GLN A 265 17.10 19.62 -1.04
CA GLN A 265 16.52 18.66 -0.12
C GLN A 265 16.53 17.28 -0.78
N ILE A 266 17.41 16.39 -0.31
CA ILE A 266 17.43 15.01 -0.76
C ILE A 266 16.19 14.31 -0.19
N LEU A 267 15.29 13.93 -1.09
CA LEU A 267 14.10 13.14 -0.80
C LEU A 267 14.43 11.68 -1.15
N TYR A 268 14.37 10.80 -0.16
CA TYR A 268 14.39 9.35 -0.38
C TYR A 268 12.96 8.87 -0.51
N GLN A 269 12.70 8.02 -1.49
CA GLN A 269 11.35 7.52 -1.72
C GLN A 269 11.41 6.09 -2.26
N VAL A 270 10.67 5.18 -1.62
CA VAL A 270 10.39 3.84 -2.14
C VAL A 270 8.88 3.75 -2.33
N ASN A 271 8.47 3.44 -3.56
CA ASN A 271 7.06 3.34 -3.92
C ASN A 271 6.69 1.89 -4.22
N LEU A 272 5.61 1.44 -3.61
CA LEU A 272 4.91 0.24 -4.00
C LEU A 272 3.65 0.66 -4.77
N ILE A 273 3.55 0.21 -6.02
CA ILE A 273 2.44 0.53 -6.91
C ILE A 273 1.73 -0.78 -7.24
N GLU A 274 0.47 -0.87 -6.82
CA GLU A 274 -0.38 -2.04 -7.08
C GLU A 274 -1.52 -1.63 -8.00
N GLN A 275 -1.45 -2.08 -9.25
CA GLN A 275 -2.50 -1.83 -10.24
C GLN A 275 -3.67 -2.78 -10.02
N TYR A 276 -4.86 -2.23 -9.75
CA TYR A 276 -6.09 -3.01 -9.53
C TYR A 276 -7.14 -2.81 -10.64
N SER A 277 -6.90 -1.88 -11.56
CA SER A 277 -7.73 -1.69 -12.76
C SER A 277 -6.88 -1.20 -13.93
N ASN A 278 -7.47 -1.17 -15.13
CA ASN A 278 -6.75 -0.76 -16.34
C ASN A 278 -6.12 0.63 -16.25
N ASN A 279 -6.65 1.54 -15.44
CA ASN A 279 -6.20 2.93 -15.36
C ASN A 279 -6.06 3.44 -13.92
N LYS A 280 -6.11 2.58 -12.90
CA LYS A 280 -5.88 2.97 -11.51
C LYS A 280 -4.98 2.00 -10.77
N ALA A 281 -4.14 2.57 -9.91
CA ALA A 281 -3.29 1.84 -9.00
C ALA A 281 -3.33 2.46 -7.60
N ASN A 282 -3.15 1.62 -6.58
CA ASN A 282 -2.84 2.08 -5.23
C ASN A 282 -1.34 2.35 -5.16
N ILE A 283 -0.96 3.48 -4.57
CA ILE A 283 0.43 3.82 -4.29
C ILE A 283 0.63 3.90 -2.79
N GLN A 284 1.63 3.18 -2.29
CA GLN A 284 2.18 3.32 -0.94
C GLN A 284 3.62 3.80 -1.06
N SER A 285 3.96 4.83 -0.30
CA SER A 285 5.22 5.54 -0.42
C SER A 285 5.91 5.67 0.92
N PHE A 286 7.12 5.13 1.01
CA PHE A 286 8.00 5.31 2.15
C PHE A 286 8.96 6.42 1.80
N SER A 287 8.80 7.56 2.47
CA SER A 287 9.48 8.79 2.11
C SER A 287 10.33 9.33 3.26
N GLY A 288 11.42 10.01 2.92
CA GLY A 288 12.33 10.62 3.88
C GLY A 288 12.87 11.94 3.37
N VAL A 289 12.71 13.00 4.15
CA VAL A 289 13.31 14.30 3.84
C VAL A 289 14.55 14.50 4.70
N PHE A 290 15.68 14.73 4.05
CA PHE A 290 16.90 15.12 4.76
C PHE A 290 16.80 16.57 5.28
N ILE A 291 17.26 16.80 6.50
CA ILE A 291 17.23 18.11 7.17
C ILE A 291 18.64 18.77 7.13
N PRO A 292 18.93 19.61 6.14
CA PRO A 292 20.23 20.29 6.05
C PRO A 292 20.36 21.45 7.06
N ARG A 293 19.23 22.03 7.47
CA ARG A 293 19.14 23.12 8.46
C ARG A 293 17.93 22.87 9.36
N SER A 294 18.11 22.96 10.67
CA SER A 294 17.00 22.85 11.61
C SER A 294 16.16 24.13 11.55
N ARG A 295 15.01 24.05 10.88
CA ARG A 295 13.96 25.08 10.79
C ARG A 295 12.61 24.38 10.74
N ASP A 296 11.56 25.09 11.13
CA ASP A 296 10.21 24.56 11.02
C ASP A 296 9.88 24.29 9.56
N MET A 297 9.26 23.14 9.31
CA MET A 297 8.91 22.69 7.96
C MET A 297 7.52 22.07 8.01
N THR A 298 6.75 22.27 6.93
CA THR A 298 5.46 21.63 6.75
C THR A 298 5.45 20.88 5.42
N LEU A 299 4.85 19.70 5.41
CA LEU A 299 4.60 18.91 4.22
C LEU A 299 3.09 18.74 4.12
N SER A 300 2.49 19.14 3.01
CA SER A 300 1.05 19.05 2.77
C SER A 300 0.77 18.16 1.56
N SER A 301 -0.28 17.34 1.64
CA SER A 301 -0.75 16.56 0.52
C SER A 301 -2.26 16.35 0.59
N GLU A 302 -2.89 16.22 -0.58
CA GLU A 302 -4.25 15.70 -0.72
C GLU A 302 -4.30 14.18 -0.49
N ALA A 303 -3.17 13.50 -0.68
CA ALA A 303 -3.01 12.09 -0.35
C ALA A 303 -2.80 11.89 1.15
N TYR A 304 -3.00 10.67 1.63
CA TYR A 304 -2.76 10.33 3.03
C TYR A 304 -1.27 10.46 3.37
N LEU A 305 -0.96 11.09 4.50
CA LEU A 305 0.39 11.26 5.04
C LEU A 305 0.44 10.90 6.53
N ALA A 306 1.22 9.90 6.90
CA ALA A 306 1.43 9.51 8.29
C ALA A 306 2.90 9.72 8.71
N PRO A 307 3.15 10.24 9.93
CA PRO A 307 4.49 10.36 10.46
C PRO A 307 5.05 8.97 10.80
N LEU A 308 6.31 8.71 10.43
CA LEU A 308 7.08 7.54 10.92
C LEU A 308 8.14 7.94 11.95
N SER A 309 8.57 9.20 11.93
CA SER A 309 9.42 9.81 12.96
C SER A 309 8.56 10.49 14.04
N GLY A 310 8.91 10.29 15.31
CA GLY A 310 8.15 10.85 16.45
C GLY A 310 8.17 12.38 16.57
N GLU A 311 9.03 13.06 15.82
CA GLU A 311 9.16 14.53 15.78
C GLU A 311 8.14 15.19 14.84
N ILE A 312 7.39 14.39 14.09
CA ILE A 312 6.43 14.87 13.09
C ILE A 312 5.02 14.82 13.68
N VAL A 313 4.32 15.96 13.64
CA VAL A 313 2.92 16.05 14.03
C VAL A 313 2.04 16.03 12.78
N SER A 314 1.08 15.11 12.71
CA SER A 314 0.07 15.09 11.65
C SER A 314 -1.16 15.88 12.07
N ARG A 315 -1.70 16.70 11.16
CA ARG A 315 -2.97 17.42 11.32
C ARG A 315 -3.70 17.49 9.98
N LEU A 316 -5.02 17.62 10.03
CA LEU A 316 -5.83 17.96 8.86
C LEU A 316 -6.00 19.49 8.81
N ASP A 317 -5.70 20.11 7.67
CA ASP A 317 -5.83 21.54 7.45
C ASP A 317 -6.47 21.78 6.07
N GLY A 318 -7.64 22.41 6.02
CA GLY A 318 -8.36 22.67 4.77
C GLY A 318 -8.67 21.43 3.91
N GLY A 319 -8.81 20.25 4.52
CA GLY A 319 -9.03 18.98 3.79
C GLY A 319 -7.75 18.30 3.29
N GLN A 320 -6.58 18.90 3.50
CA GLN A 320 -5.27 18.30 3.21
C GLN A 320 -4.64 17.75 4.48
N GLN A 321 -3.88 16.67 4.34
CA GLN A 321 -3.07 16.17 5.43
C GLN A 321 -1.75 16.93 5.48
N VAL A 322 -1.45 17.49 6.65
CA VAL A 322 -0.27 18.30 6.91
C VAL A 322 0.59 17.64 7.97
N LEU A 323 1.84 17.33 7.61
CA LEU A 323 2.89 16.94 8.53
C LEU A 323 3.71 18.17 8.90
N ALA A 324 3.69 18.54 10.18
CA ALA A 324 4.48 19.63 10.74
C ALA A 324 5.70 19.10 11.48
N LEU A 325 6.87 19.58 11.09
CA LEU A 325 8.16 19.28 11.72
C LEU A 325 8.63 20.55 12.43
N LYS A 326 8.63 20.54 13.76
CA LYS A 326 9.06 21.68 14.58
C LYS A 326 10.52 21.49 14.96
N LYS A 327 11.42 22.33 14.43
CA LYS A 327 12.87 22.27 14.65
C LYS A 327 13.45 20.84 14.61
N PRO A 328 13.27 20.09 13.52
CA PRO A 328 13.82 18.73 13.42
C PRO A 328 15.36 18.76 13.57
N PRO A 329 15.97 17.68 14.10
CA PRO A 329 17.41 17.59 14.30
C PRO A 329 18.19 17.85 13.02
N LEU A 330 19.27 18.61 13.16
CA LEU A 330 20.19 18.89 12.06
C LEU A 330 20.79 17.57 11.54
N TRP A 331 20.89 17.43 10.21
CA TRP A 331 21.46 16.27 9.54
C TRP A 331 20.76 14.94 9.84
N SER A 332 19.46 15.01 10.14
CA SER A 332 18.58 13.85 10.25
C SER A 332 17.79 13.59 8.97
N VAL A 333 17.27 12.38 8.83
CA VAL A 333 16.26 12.02 7.83
C VAL A 333 14.93 11.86 8.54
N GLN A 334 13.96 12.71 8.18
CA GLN A 334 12.62 12.71 8.74
C GLN A 334 11.73 11.83 7.88
N LYS A 335 11.28 10.72 8.46
CA LYS A 335 10.60 9.65 7.74
C LYS A 335 9.09 9.80 7.86
N PHE A 336 8.39 9.59 6.76
CA PHE A 336 6.94 9.59 6.70
C PHE A 336 6.44 8.60 5.67
N TYR A 337 5.21 8.15 5.87
CA TYR A 337 4.47 7.29 4.98
C TYR A 337 3.48 8.14 4.19
N GLY A 338 3.37 7.90 2.89
CA GLY A 338 2.38 8.49 2.02
C GLY A 338 1.57 7.40 1.33
N ALA A 339 0.28 7.61 1.11
CA ALA A 339 -0.50 6.68 0.32
C ALA A 339 -1.68 7.33 -0.40
N GLY A 340 -2.04 6.79 -1.55
CA GLY A 340 -3.08 7.35 -2.40
C GLY A 340 -3.43 6.47 -3.57
N VAL A 341 -4.16 7.06 -4.52
CA VAL A 341 -4.53 6.44 -5.79
C VAL A 341 -3.83 7.18 -6.91
N LEU A 342 -3.23 6.43 -7.83
CA LEU A 342 -2.59 6.91 -9.03
C LEU A 342 -3.48 6.60 -10.24
N ASP A 343 -3.73 7.59 -11.08
CA ASP A 343 -4.33 7.38 -12.39
C ASP A 343 -3.22 7.01 -13.40
N LEU A 344 -3.42 5.91 -14.12
CA LEU A 344 -2.49 5.35 -15.10
C LEU A 344 -3.09 5.48 -16.51
N PRO A 345 -2.27 5.71 -17.55
CA PRO A 345 -2.73 5.72 -18.94
C PRO A 345 -3.22 4.35 -19.43
N GLY A 346 -2.77 3.26 -18.80
CA GLY A 346 -3.13 1.89 -19.15
C GLY A 346 -2.52 0.86 -18.19
N SER A 347 -2.62 -0.41 -18.57
CA SER A 347 -2.10 -1.55 -17.79
C SER A 347 -0.99 -2.30 -18.51
N VAL A 348 -0.22 -3.06 -17.73
CA VAL A 348 0.68 -4.05 -18.29
C VAL A 348 -0.15 -5.23 -18.78
N GLN A 349 -0.19 -5.42 -20.09
CA GLN A 349 -0.91 -6.53 -20.72
C GLN A 349 0.00 -7.75 -20.79
N ILE A 350 -0.58 -8.91 -20.49
CA ILE A 350 0.12 -10.19 -20.49
C ILE A 350 -0.62 -11.15 -21.41
N GLU A 351 0.10 -11.68 -22.39
CA GLU A 351 -0.36 -12.75 -23.28
C GLU A 351 0.53 -13.97 -23.02
N ALA A 352 -0.04 -15.07 -22.53
CA ALA A 352 0.70 -16.31 -22.31
C ALA A 352 0.19 -17.40 -23.26
N SER A 353 1.13 -18.15 -23.85
CA SER A 353 0.83 -19.31 -24.68
C SER A 353 1.62 -20.52 -24.19
N PHE A 354 1.01 -21.69 -24.25
CA PHE A 354 1.65 -22.94 -23.88
C PHE A 354 1.83 -23.80 -25.13
N ASN A 355 3.06 -24.21 -25.42
CA ASN A 355 3.36 -25.12 -26.51
C ASN A 355 3.39 -26.57 -25.99
N PRO A 356 2.39 -27.41 -26.30
CA PRO A 356 2.32 -28.78 -25.77
C PRO A 356 3.46 -29.69 -26.29
N SER A 357 3.96 -29.43 -27.49
CA SER A 357 5.01 -30.25 -28.13
C SER A 357 6.37 -30.03 -27.49
N LEU A 358 6.69 -28.79 -27.10
CA LEU A 358 7.94 -28.43 -26.45
C LEU A 358 7.86 -28.45 -24.92
N LYS A 359 6.66 -28.67 -24.35
CA LYS A 359 6.37 -28.52 -22.91
C LYS A 359 6.90 -27.19 -22.36
N SER A 360 6.81 -26.13 -23.16
CA SER A 360 7.35 -24.82 -22.82
C SER A 360 6.26 -23.77 -22.89
N ALA A 361 6.17 -22.94 -21.86
CA ALA A 361 5.37 -21.73 -21.89
C ALA A 361 6.19 -20.56 -22.47
N GLU A 362 5.49 -19.67 -23.14
CA GLU A 362 5.99 -18.41 -23.66
C GLU A 362 5.03 -17.30 -23.22
N ALA A 363 5.58 -16.19 -22.73
CA ALA A 363 4.80 -15.05 -22.30
C ALA A 363 5.27 -13.79 -23.04
N LYS A 364 4.31 -13.02 -23.54
CA LYS A 364 4.51 -11.70 -24.09
C LYS A 364 3.92 -10.67 -23.14
N VAL A 365 4.67 -9.62 -22.90
CA VAL A 365 4.26 -8.47 -22.09
C VAL A 365 4.20 -7.23 -22.97
N THR A 366 3.20 -6.38 -22.75
CA THR A 366 3.09 -5.06 -23.37
C THR A 366 2.88 -4.02 -22.29
N ASN A 367 3.78 -3.06 -22.19
CA ASN A 367 3.77 -2.06 -21.12
C ASN A 367 2.94 -0.83 -21.52
N ASN A 368 1.65 -0.81 -21.20
CA ASN A 368 0.82 0.40 -21.37
C ASN A 368 0.69 1.21 -20.07
N SER A 369 1.50 0.93 -19.05
CA SER A 369 1.41 1.61 -17.74
C SER A 369 1.86 3.07 -17.77
N GLY A 370 2.57 3.49 -18.83
CA GLY A 370 3.21 4.80 -18.92
C GLY A 370 4.48 4.95 -18.09
N GLN A 371 4.97 3.87 -17.47
CA GLN A 371 6.20 3.84 -16.69
C GLN A 371 7.26 3.00 -17.38
N ASP A 372 8.51 3.46 -17.35
CA ASP A 372 9.64 2.64 -17.78
C ASP A 372 10.05 1.70 -16.66
N PHE A 373 10.20 0.42 -16.99
CA PHE A 373 10.79 -0.56 -16.08
C PHE A 373 12.22 -0.85 -16.53
N PHE A 374 13.15 -0.90 -15.59
CA PHE A 374 14.48 -1.41 -15.89
C PHE A 374 14.58 -2.93 -15.77
N ALA A 375 13.63 -3.57 -15.08
CA ALA A 375 13.48 -5.01 -15.01
C ALA A 375 12.00 -5.37 -14.88
N GLY A 376 11.50 -6.24 -15.77
CA GLY A 376 10.13 -6.75 -15.76
C GLY A 376 10.10 -8.27 -15.69
N PHE A 377 9.19 -8.80 -14.87
CA PHE A 377 9.01 -10.23 -14.67
C PHE A 377 7.55 -10.61 -14.68
N ILE A 378 7.25 -11.83 -15.12
CA ILE A 378 5.94 -12.45 -14.92
C ILE A 378 6.12 -13.72 -14.10
N LYS A 379 5.26 -13.91 -13.09
CA LYS A 379 5.08 -15.19 -12.41
C LYS A 379 3.80 -15.84 -12.92
N MET A 380 3.90 -17.06 -13.44
CA MET A 380 2.75 -17.88 -13.83
C MET A 380 2.90 -19.26 -13.19
N GLY A 381 2.07 -19.53 -12.17
CA GLY A 381 2.21 -20.73 -11.35
C GLY A 381 3.57 -20.79 -10.67
N LYS A 382 4.41 -21.76 -11.05
CA LYS A 382 5.78 -21.93 -10.54
C LYS A 382 6.86 -21.39 -11.48
N GLU A 383 6.48 -20.97 -12.68
CA GLU A 383 7.41 -20.51 -13.70
C GLU A 383 7.54 -18.98 -13.65
N TRP A 384 8.73 -18.51 -13.99
CA TRP A 384 9.03 -17.10 -14.14
C TRP A 384 9.37 -16.77 -15.58
N PHE A 385 9.14 -15.54 -16.00
CA PHE A 385 9.50 -15.02 -17.32
C PHE A 385 10.19 -13.69 -17.11
N GLU A 386 11.39 -13.52 -17.65
CA GLU A 386 12.18 -12.31 -17.51
C GLU A 386 12.23 -11.53 -18.82
N PHE A 387 11.94 -10.23 -18.75
CA PHE A 387 11.88 -9.34 -19.92
C PHE A 387 13.01 -8.29 -19.93
N GLY A 388 13.76 -8.18 -18.84
CA GLY A 388 14.75 -7.12 -18.64
C GLY A 388 14.09 -5.73 -18.62
N ALA A 389 14.79 -4.72 -19.15
CA ALA A 389 14.21 -3.38 -19.29
C ALA A 389 12.99 -3.40 -20.22
N LEU A 390 11.95 -2.65 -19.89
CA LEU A 390 10.69 -2.59 -20.63
C LEU A 390 10.17 -1.15 -20.58
N ALA A 391 10.41 -0.39 -21.66
CA ALA A 391 9.97 1.00 -21.76
C ALA A 391 8.43 1.11 -21.90
N ALA A 392 7.88 2.28 -21.60
CA ALA A 392 6.48 2.57 -21.84
C ALA A 392 6.14 2.43 -23.34
N GLY A 393 5.09 1.67 -23.64
CA GLY A 393 4.66 1.30 -24.98
C GLY A 393 5.42 0.12 -25.61
N GLU A 394 6.45 -0.41 -24.94
CA GLU A 394 7.24 -1.53 -25.45
C GLU A 394 6.53 -2.88 -25.23
N SER A 395 6.72 -3.80 -26.17
CA SER A 395 6.34 -5.20 -26.04
C SER A 395 7.56 -6.11 -26.11
N LYS A 396 7.64 -7.10 -25.22
CA LYS A 396 8.68 -8.13 -25.24
C LYS A 396 8.11 -9.51 -25.01
N THR A 397 8.81 -10.53 -25.50
CA THR A 397 8.47 -11.93 -25.30
C THR A 397 9.60 -12.66 -24.61
N SER A 398 9.26 -13.59 -23.72
CA SER A 398 10.22 -14.38 -22.97
C SER A 398 9.71 -15.81 -22.76
N LYS A 399 10.64 -16.72 -22.49
CA LYS A 399 10.35 -18.13 -22.19
C LYS A 399 10.48 -18.37 -20.69
N ALA A 400 9.88 -19.46 -20.23
CA ALA A 400 9.95 -19.85 -18.83
C ALA A 400 11.41 -20.02 -18.36
N ILE A 401 11.73 -19.38 -17.24
CA ILE A 401 12.96 -19.55 -16.48
C ILE A 401 12.63 -20.14 -15.11
N MET A 402 13.63 -20.77 -14.49
CA MET A 402 13.45 -21.46 -13.20
C MET A 402 13.26 -20.45 -12.05
N GLN A 403 14.12 -19.43 -11.98
CA GLN A 403 14.05 -18.41 -10.94
C GLN A 403 14.80 -17.14 -11.39
N PRO A 404 14.25 -15.93 -11.16
CA PRO A 404 14.95 -14.68 -11.40
C PRO A 404 16.08 -14.41 -10.40
N ASP A 405 17.12 -13.70 -10.82
CA ASP A 405 18.13 -13.14 -9.92
C ASP A 405 17.65 -11.82 -9.31
N PHE A 406 16.74 -11.90 -8.33
CA PHE A 406 16.26 -10.71 -7.64
C PHE A 406 17.35 -9.98 -6.85
N GLN A 407 18.46 -10.64 -6.52
CA GLN A 407 19.53 -10.01 -5.76
C GLN A 407 20.24 -8.93 -6.58
N SER A 408 20.54 -9.20 -7.86
CA SER A 408 21.12 -8.18 -8.75
C SER A 408 20.15 -7.04 -9.00
N ILE A 409 18.85 -7.32 -9.15
CA ILE A 409 17.81 -6.28 -9.28
C ILE A 409 17.77 -5.38 -8.05
N LEU A 410 17.73 -5.96 -6.84
CA LEU A 410 17.66 -5.20 -5.60
C LEU A 410 18.96 -4.43 -5.31
N SER A 411 20.11 -4.91 -5.78
CA SER A 411 21.37 -4.18 -5.65
C SER A 411 21.34 -2.81 -6.30
N ARG A 412 20.51 -2.60 -7.34
CA ARG A 412 20.32 -1.28 -7.96
C ARG A 412 19.68 -0.26 -7.01
N TYR A 413 18.84 -0.72 -6.09
CA TYR A 413 18.27 0.12 -5.03
C TYR A 413 19.18 0.23 -3.80
N ASN A 414 20.29 -0.51 -3.75
CA ASN A 414 21.19 -0.53 -2.61
C ASN A 414 22.62 -0.10 -3.01
N PRO A 415 22.89 1.21 -3.01
CA PRO A 415 24.20 1.74 -3.40
C PRO A 415 25.33 1.31 -2.43
N SER A 416 25.00 0.90 -1.20
CA SER A 416 26.00 0.41 -0.23
C SER A 416 26.69 -0.89 -0.63
N SER A 417 26.23 -1.55 -1.72
CA SER A 417 26.73 -2.85 -2.22
C SER A 417 26.67 -3.98 -1.19
N ARG A 418 26.04 -3.76 -0.03
CA ARG A 418 25.81 -4.80 0.96
C ARG A 418 24.71 -5.72 0.42
N PRO A 419 24.92 -7.04 0.36
CA PRO A 419 23.86 -7.94 -0.04
C PRO A 419 22.67 -7.76 0.90
N PHE A 420 21.46 -7.69 0.35
CA PHE A 420 20.26 -7.84 1.17
C PHE A 420 20.34 -9.22 1.86
N PRO A 421 20.03 -9.31 3.16
CA PRO A 421 20.15 -10.56 3.89
C PRO A 421 19.14 -11.59 3.37
N GLY A 422 19.63 -12.65 2.73
CA GLY A 422 18.83 -13.80 2.28
C GLY A 422 18.48 -13.80 0.79
N TRP A 423 17.97 -14.94 0.31
CA TRP A 423 17.36 -15.05 -1.01
C TRP A 423 15.95 -14.46 -0.93
N TYR A 424 15.73 -13.32 -1.60
CA TYR A 424 14.40 -12.73 -1.70
C TYR A 424 13.60 -13.39 -2.80
N ASP A 425 12.58 -14.13 -2.41
CA ASP A 425 11.61 -14.66 -3.35
C ASP A 425 10.31 -13.85 -3.25
N PHE A 426 10.06 -13.04 -4.28
CA PHE A 426 8.81 -12.28 -4.37
C PHE A 426 7.58 -13.19 -4.49
N SER A 427 7.77 -14.47 -4.81
CA SER A 427 6.70 -15.45 -4.94
C SER A 427 5.83 -15.57 -3.68
N TYR A 428 6.40 -15.35 -2.47
CA TYR A 428 5.69 -15.39 -1.18
C TYR A 428 4.70 -14.23 -0.99
N TYR A 429 4.94 -13.10 -1.65
CA TYR A 429 4.08 -11.92 -1.60
C TYR A 429 3.03 -11.92 -2.70
N LEU A 430 3.18 -12.80 -3.70
CA LEU A 430 2.26 -12.94 -4.82
C LEU A 430 1.21 -14.01 -4.52
N PRO A 431 -0.06 -13.81 -4.92
CA PRO A 431 -1.12 -14.77 -4.65
C PRO A 431 -0.78 -16.16 -5.24
N ASN A 432 -1.27 -17.20 -4.59
CA ASN A 432 -1.02 -18.59 -4.98
C ASN A 432 -1.56 -18.97 -6.37
N ASN A 433 -2.32 -18.12 -7.08
CA ASN A 433 -3.10 -18.59 -8.23
C ASN A 433 -3.53 -17.62 -9.36
N PRO A 434 -2.88 -16.46 -9.59
CA PRO A 434 -2.94 -15.88 -10.93
C PRO A 434 -1.60 -15.38 -11.47
N VAL A 435 -1.58 -15.13 -12.79
CA VAL A 435 -0.48 -14.49 -13.51
C VAL A 435 -0.25 -13.10 -12.91
N CYS A 436 0.97 -12.83 -12.46
CA CYS A 436 1.34 -11.54 -11.89
C CYS A 436 2.52 -10.93 -12.63
N PHE A 437 2.43 -9.65 -12.97
CA PHE A 437 3.55 -8.86 -13.45
C PHE A 437 4.23 -8.14 -12.29
N LEU A 438 5.56 -8.23 -12.23
CA LEU A 438 6.42 -7.50 -11.30
C LEU A 438 7.37 -6.62 -12.10
N GLY A 439 7.21 -5.30 -11.98
CA GLY A 439 8.06 -4.31 -12.62
C GLY A 439 8.92 -3.57 -11.58
N PHE A 440 10.18 -3.32 -11.93
CA PHE A 440 11.10 -2.50 -11.16
C PHE A 440 11.46 -1.26 -11.97
N GLY A 441 11.29 -0.07 -11.38
CA GLY A 441 11.55 1.21 -12.02
C GLY A 441 12.35 2.14 -11.11
N ASP A 442 13.09 3.06 -11.72
CA ASP A 442 13.87 4.10 -11.05
C ASP A 442 13.53 5.50 -11.54
N SER A 443 12.37 5.65 -12.20
CA SER A 443 11.72 6.93 -12.41
C SER A 443 11.71 7.66 -11.07
N GLY A 444 12.36 8.84 -10.99
CA GLY A 444 12.50 9.63 -9.77
C GLY A 444 11.16 9.95 -9.05
N PRO A 445 11.14 10.86 -8.07
CA PRO A 445 9.95 11.06 -7.23
C PRO A 445 8.66 11.24 -8.07
N PHE A 446 7.67 10.36 -7.84
CA PHE A 446 6.38 10.43 -8.52
C PHE A 446 5.67 11.72 -8.13
N SER A 447 5.26 12.51 -9.14
CA SER A 447 4.39 13.66 -8.92
C SER A 447 2.97 13.16 -8.72
N VAL A 448 2.52 13.04 -7.47
CA VAL A 448 1.11 12.80 -7.14
C VAL A 448 0.36 14.11 -7.30
N ALA A 449 -0.76 14.13 -8.04
CA ALA A 449 -1.61 15.31 -8.13
C ALA A 449 -2.00 15.79 -6.72
N GLY A 450 -1.86 17.10 -6.45
CA GLY A 450 -2.10 17.66 -5.11
C GLY A 450 -0.92 17.58 -4.13
N ALA A 451 0.17 16.85 -4.45
CA ALA A 451 1.44 16.92 -3.73
C ALA A 451 2.22 18.18 -4.12
N ASN A 452 1.64 19.35 -3.88
CA ASN A 452 2.38 20.60 -4.00
C ASN A 452 3.48 20.58 -2.93
N LYS A 453 4.74 20.40 -3.37
CA LYS A 453 5.93 20.80 -2.60
C LYS A 453 5.89 22.33 -2.41
N LYS A 454 5.01 22.84 -1.55
CA LYS A 454 5.29 24.10 -0.86
C LYS A 454 6.15 23.77 0.34
N VAL A 455 7.38 23.37 0.05
CA VAL A 455 8.49 23.76 0.91
C VAL A 455 8.59 25.26 0.71
N ALA A 456 7.75 26.01 1.42
CA ALA A 456 7.86 27.45 1.49
C ALA A 456 9.25 27.70 2.06
N LEU A 457 10.18 28.06 1.17
CA LEU A 457 11.36 28.79 1.56
C LEU A 457 10.83 30.12 2.11
N ASP A 458 10.52 30.16 3.41
CA ASP A 458 10.50 31.41 4.16
C ASP A 458 11.94 31.91 4.20
N ILE A 459 12.34 32.50 3.07
CA ILE A 459 13.23 33.64 3.06
C ILE A 459 12.28 34.82 3.23
N SER A 460 11.87 35.08 4.47
CA SER A 460 11.51 36.46 4.80
C SER A 460 12.76 37.30 4.56
N VAL A 461 12.69 38.14 3.53
CA VAL A 461 13.49 39.34 3.46
C VAL A 461 13.07 40.19 4.66
N GLN A 462 13.96 40.28 5.64
CA GLN A 462 14.55 41.55 6.08
C GLN A 462 15.98 41.30 6.53
#